data_AF-A0A5P8H5N9-F1
#
_entry.id   AF-A0A5P8H5N9-F1
#
_cell.length_a   1.000
_cell.length_b   1.000
_cell.length_c   1.000
_cell.angle_alpha   90.00
_cell.angle_beta   90.00
_cell.angle_gamma   90.00
#
_symmetry.space_group_name_H-M   'P 1'
#
loop_
_entity.id
_entity.type
_entity.pdbx_description
1 polymer ?
#
loop_
_entity_poly.entity_id
_entity_poly.type
_entity_poly.pdbx_seq_one_letter_code
_entity_poly.pdbx_strand_id
1 'polypeptide(L)' 'RFNEIIKETSTFIKKVGYNPKAVSFVPISGWHGDNMLEESENMPWYKGWQKETKAGVVKGRTLLDA' A
#
# COMPACT_ATOMS: atom_id res chain seq x y z
N ARG A 1 -3.26 -5.14 12.67
CA ARG A 1 -3.63 -3.71 12.57
C ARG A 1 -3.64 -3.18 11.14
N PHE A 2 -2.58 -3.38 10.34
CA PHE A 2 -2.52 -2.89 8.95
C PHE A 2 -3.75 -3.25 8.08
N ASN A 3 -4.16 -4.53 8.06
CA ASN A 3 -5.32 -4.98 7.26
C ASN A 3 -6.66 -4.32 7.69
N GLU A 4 -6.80 -3.97 8.96
CA GLU A 4 -7.98 -3.27 9.48
C GLU A 4 -8.01 -1.82 8.96
N ILE A 5 -6.86 -1.14 9.01
CA ILE A 5 -6.69 0.21 8.45
C ILE A 5 -6.96 0.23 6.95
N ILE A 6 -6.49 -0.77 6.20
CA ILE A 6 -6.80 -0.90 4.76
C ILE A 6 -8.31 -0.95 4.56
N LYS A 7 -9.03 -1.77 5.33
CA LYS A 7 -10.48 -1.94 5.20
C LYS A 7 -11.23 -0.63 5.46
N GLU A 8 -10.90 0.07 6.56
CA GLU A 8 -11.53 1.34 6.92
C GLU A 8 -11.22 2.44 5.89
N THR A 9 -9.94 2.57 5.53
CA THR A 9 -9.49 3.59 4.55
C THR A 9 -10.07 3.32 3.17
N SER A 10 -10.10 2.07 2.72
CA SER A 10 -10.74 1.69 1.45
C SER A 10 -12.21 2.06 1.41
N THR A 11 -12.91 1.88 2.54
CA THR A 11 -14.32 2.27 2.66
C THR A 11 -14.47 3.79 2.61
N PHE A 12 -13.58 4.53 3.27
CA PHE A 12 -13.58 5.99 3.26
C PHE A 12 -13.31 6.58 1.87
N ILE A 13 -12.21 6.20 1.22
CA ILE A 13 -11.82 6.75 -0.09
C ILE A 13 -12.83 6.39 -1.20
N LYS A 14 -13.50 5.23 -1.08
CA LYS A 14 -14.59 4.86 -1.97
C LYS A 14 -15.77 5.82 -1.87
N LYS A 15 -16.12 6.28 -0.67
CA LYS A 15 -17.18 7.30 -0.46
C LYS A 15 -16.78 8.66 -1.03
N VAL A 16 -15.49 9.00 -1.00
CA VAL A 16 -14.96 10.24 -1.60
C VAL A 16 -14.96 10.17 -3.14
N GLY A 17 -14.97 8.97 -3.73
CA GLY A 17 -15.06 8.75 -5.18
C GLY A 17 -13.85 8.09 -5.81
N TYR A 18 -12.84 7.70 -5.01
CA TYR A 18 -11.68 6.96 -5.50
C TYR A 18 -11.99 5.47 -5.65
N ASN A 19 -11.33 4.80 -6.60
CA ASN A 19 -11.36 3.34 -6.70
C ASN A 19 -10.28 2.73 -5.78
N PRO A 20 -10.63 2.05 -4.67
CA PRO A 20 -9.62 1.49 -3.75
C PRO A 20 -8.69 0.46 -4.41
N LYS A 21 -9.13 -0.21 -5.47
CA LYS A 21 -8.29 -1.16 -6.20
C LYS A 21 -7.16 -0.50 -6.99
N ALA A 22 -7.29 0.79 -7.29
CA ALA A 22 -6.26 1.57 -7.98
C ALA A 22 -5.27 2.23 -7.00
N VAL A 23 -5.41 1.98 -5.69
CA VAL A 23 -4.61 2.61 -4.62
C VAL A 23 -3.68 1.57 -3.99
N SER A 24 -2.41 1.91 -3.91
CA SER A 24 -1.39 1.12 -3.22
C SER A 24 -1.45 1.39 -1.71
N PHE A 25 -1.45 0.33 -0.90
CA PHE A 25 -1.34 0.42 0.56
C PHE A 25 0.03 -0.08 1.00
N VAL A 26 0.85 0.83 1.52
CA VAL A 26 2.24 0.55 1.93
C VAL A 26 2.38 0.80 3.43
N PRO A 27 2.73 -0.21 4.25
CA PRO A 27 3.08 0.02 5.64
C PRO A 27 4.49 0.61 5.70
N ILE A 28 4.64 1.83 6.20
CA ILE A 28 5.91 2.54 6.28
C ILE A 28 6.24 2.96 7.71
N SER A 29 7.52 3.17 7.98
CA SER A 29 7.99 3.96 9.12
C SER A 29 8.78 5.16 8.60
N GLY A 30 8.20 6.35 8.65
CA GLY A 30 8.90 7.56 8.20
C GLY A 30 10.13 7.90 9.05
N TRP A 31 10.16 7.46 10.31
CA TRP A 31 11.28 7.70 11.22
C TRP A 31 12.46 6.75 10.97
N HIS A 32 12.19 5.46 10.75
CA HIS A 32 13.23 4.45 10.54
C HIS A 32 13.53 4.20 9.06
N GLY A 33 12.75 4.77 8.14
CA GLY A 33 12.93 4.61 6.70
C GLY A 33 12.30 3.33 6.12
N ASP A 34 11.58 2.55 6.92
CA ASP A 34 11.04 1.25 6.51
C ASP A 34 10.07 1.38 5.31
N ASN A 35 10.29 0.58 4.26
CA ASN A 35 9.49 0.53 3.03
C ASN A 35 9.37 1.88 2.30
N MET A 36 10.23 2.85 2.57
CA MET A 36 10.22 4.15 1.89
C MET A 36 10.89 4.04 0.51
N LEU A 37 12.19 3.71 0.50
CA LEU A 37 13.00 3.53 -0.71
C LEU A 37 13.40 2.06 -0.92
N GLU A 38 13.59 1.34 0.18
CA GLU A 38 14.02 -0.06 0.21
C GLU A 38 13.05 -0.88 1.07
N GLU A 39 13.01 -2.20 0.84
CA GLU A 39 12.16 -3.11 1.61
C GLU A 39 12.67 -3.24 3.04
N SER A 40 11.75 -3.17 4.00
CA SER A 40 12.06 -3.33 5.42
C SER A 40 12.19 -4.79 5.82
N GLU A 41 13.29 -5.12 6.50
CA GLU A 41 13.48 -6.42 7.15
C GLU A 41 12.57 -6.62 8.37
N ASN A 42 12.04 -5.53 8.94
CA ASN A 42 11.18 -5.55 10.14
C ASN A 42 9.74 -6.03 9.85
N MET A 43 9.37 -6.16 8.58
CA MET A 43 8.00 -6.50 8.16
C MET A 43 7.94 -7.76 7.27
N PRO A 44 8.41 -8.94 7.74
CA PRO A 44 8.46 -10.16 6.93
C PRO A 44 7.08 -10.68 6.51
N TRP A 45 6.02 -10.24 7.20
CA TRP A 45 4.62 -10.54 6.90
C TRP A 45 4.09 -9.76 5.70
N TYR A 46 4.69 -8.62 5.34
CA TYR A 46 4.27 -7.82 4.21
C TYR A 46 4.85 -8.39 2.92
N LYS A 47 4.00 -8.60 1.90
CA LYS A 47 4.40 -9.19 0.61
C LYS A 47 4.36 -8.20 -0.56
N GLY A 48 4.26 -6.91 -0.24
CA GLY A 48 4.07 -5.85 -1.21
C GLY A 48 2.61 -5.45 -1.40
N TRP A 49 2.43 -4.34 -2.09
CA TRP A 49 1.13 -3.82 -2.50
C TRP A 49 0.81 -4.27 -3.93
N GLN A 50 -0.46 -4.18 -4.27
CA GLN A 50 -0.96 -4.41 -5.61
C GLN A 50 -1.99 -3.34 -5.95
N LYS A 51 -1.91 -2.76 -7.15
CA LYS A 51 -2.94 -1.87 -7.68
C LYS A 51 -3.36 -2.26 -9.09
N GLU A 52 -4.60 -2.01 -9.43
CA GLU A 52 -5.15 -2.16 -10.77
C GLU A 52 -4.97 -0.86 -11.56
N THR A 53 -4.42 -0.97 -12.76
CA THR A 53 -4.31 0.12 -13.74
C THR A 53 -5.03 -0.27 -15.03
N LYS A 54 -5.19 0.66 -15.97
CA LYS A 54 -5.76 0.34 -17.30
C LYS A 54 -4.93 -0.69 -18.07
N ALA A 55 -3.63 -0.78 -17.78
CA ALA A 55 -2.70 -1.73 -18.41
C ALA A 55 -2.63 -3.08 -17.67
N GLY A 56 -3.40 -3.24 -16.58
CA GLY A 56 -3.42 -4.44 -15.75
C GLY A 56 -2.91 -4.21 -14.33
N VAL A 57 -2.60 -5.32 -13.66
CA VAL A 57 -2.20 -5.34 -12.26
C VAL A 57 -0.72 -5.01 -12.12
N VAL A 58 -0.41 -3.99 -11.32
CA VAL A 58 0.96 -3.59 -10.95
C VAL A 58 1.21 -3.96 -9.48
N LYS A 59 2.43 -4.39 -9.18
CA LYS A 59 2.88 -4.75 -7.84
C LYS A 59 4.16 -4.01 -7.50
N GLY A 60 4.37 -3.74 -6.23
CA GLY A 60 5.61 -3.16 -5.70
C GLY A 60 5.71 -3.41 -4.20
N ARG A 61 6.80 -2.96 -3.58
CA ARG A 61 7.03 -3.18 -2.14
C ARG A 61 7.25 -1.90 -1.37
N THR A 62 7.81 -0.88 -2.00
CA THR A 62 8.16 0.37 -1.33
C THR A 62 7.19 1.49 -1.69
N LEU A 63 7.32 2.62 -0.98
CA LEU A 63 6.61 3.86 -1.30
C LEU A 63 7.13 4.47 -2.59
N LEU A 64 8.41 4.31 -2.91
CA LEU A 64 9.00 4.76 -4.17
C LEU A 64 8.40 4.03 -5.39
N ASP A 65 8.05 2.74 -5.23
CA ASP A 65 7.43 1.96 -6.30
C ASP A 65 5.97 2.37 -6.58
N ALA A 66 5.30 2.98 -5.59
CA ALA A 66 3.84 3.09 -5.48
C ALA A 66 3.21 4.15 -6.38
#